data_AF-A0A564STD0-F1
#
_entry.id   AF-A0A564STD0-F1
#
_cell.length_a   1.000
_cell.length_b   1.000
_cell.length_c   1.000
_cell.angle_alpha   90.00
_cell.angle_beta   90.00
_cell.angle_gamma   90.00
#
_symmetry.space_group_name_H-M   'P 1'
#
loop_
_entity.id
_entity.type
_entity.pdbx_description
1 polymer ?
#
loop_
_entity_poly.entity_id
_entity_poly.type
_entity_poly.pdbx_seq_one_letter_code
_entity_poly.pdbx_strand_id
1 'polypeptide(L)' 'MTTFLGNPATFTGPQVRDTAHDSSLTTFNLEKKSLADFAGKKKVLIVIPSIDTGICSLQTCHFNQRPSLT' A
#
# COMPACT_ATOMS: atom_id res chain seq x y z
N MET A 1 -10.51 -8.74 -14.20
CA MET A 1 -11.48 -8.86 -13.10
C MET A 1 -10.76 -9.51 -11.94
N THR A 2 -10.68 -8.84 -10.78
CA THR A 2 -9.93 -9.37 -9.63
C THR A 2 -10.80 -10.35 -8.85
N THR A 3 -10.19 -11.45 -8.41
CA THR A 3 -10.83 -12.45 -7.54
C THR A 3 -10.14 -12.49 -6.19
N PHE A 4 -10.91 -12.69 -5.12
CA PHE A 4 -10.39 -12.95 -3.79
C PHE A 4 -11.01 -14.25 -3.26
N LEU A 5 -10.17 -15.23 -2.91
CA LEU A 5 -10.60 -16.57 -2.49
C LEU A 5 -11.57 -17.23 -3.49
N GLY A 6 -11.31 -17.07 -4.79
CA GLY A 6 -12.13 -17.63 -5.88
C GLY A 6 -13.41 -16.84 -6.20
N ASN A 7 -13.76 -15.84 -5.40
CA ASN A 7 -14.96 -15.02 -5.62
C ASN A 7 -14.62 -13.70 -6.33
N PRO A 8 -15.48 -13.22 -7.25
CA PRO A 8 -15.40 -11.86 -7.79
C PRO A 8 -15.28 -10.78 -6.72
N ALA A 9 -14.33 -9.86 -6.88
CA ALA A 9 -14.22 -8.65 -6.06
C ALA A 9 -14.69 -7.42 -6.86
N THR A 10 -15.50 -6.57 -6.22
CA THR A 10 -15.95 -5.29 -6.76
C THR A 10 -15.18 -4.14 -6.12
N PHE A 11 -14.78 -3.16 -6.91
CA PHE A 11 -14.08 -1.97 -6.42
C PHE A 11 -14.99 -0.75 -6.46
N THR A 12 -14.93 0.06 -5.41
CA THR A 12 -15.62 1.36 -5.32
C THR A 12 -14.58 2.45 -5.16
N GLY A 13 -14.68 3.52 -5.93
CA GLY A 13 -13.78 4.66 -5.82
C GLY A 13 -13.36 5.23 -7.18
N PRO A 14 -12.59 6.32 -7.17
CA PRO A 14 -12.08 6.90 -8.39
C PRO A 14 -11.16 5.91 -9.11
N GLN A 15 -11.19 5.90 -10.44
CA GLN A 15 -10.18 5.20 -11.21
C GLN A 15 -8.78 5.73 -10.90
N VAL A 16 -7.77 4.90 -11.16
CA VAL A 16 -6.36 5.25 -11.04
C VAL A 16 -6.13 6.60 -11.73
N ARG A 17 -5.58 7.56 -10.98
CA ARG A 17 -5.16 8.86 -11.48
C ARG A 17 -3.64 8.89 -11.51
N ASP A 18 -3.08 9.72 -12.40
CA ASP A 18 -1.63 9.90 -12.51
C ASP A 18 -1.00 10.48 -11.24
N THR A 19 -1.78 11.25 -10.47
CA THR A 19 -1.36 11.82 -9.18
C THR A 19 -2.05 11.11 -8.02
N ALA A 20 -1.26 10.60 -7.08
CA ALA A 20 -1.77 10.01 -5.85
C ALA A 20 -2.48 11.07 -5.00
N HIS A 21 -3.68 10.74 -4.50
CA HIS A 21 -4.40 11.61 -3.57
C HIS A 21 -3.71 11.64 -2.22
N ASP A 22 -3.72 12.79 -1.54
CA ASP A 22 -3.20 12.85 -0.18
C ASP A 22 -4.14 12.07 0.75
N SER A 23 -3.60 11.12 1.48
CA SER A 23 -4.36 10.24 2.37
C SER A 23 -3.69 10.20 3.72
N SER A 24 -4.45 10.45 4.78
CA SER A 24 -3.97 10.32 6.16
C SER A 24 -4.19 8.88 6.66
N LEU A 25 -3.10 8.20 6.97
CA LEU A 25 -3.08 6.84 7.51
C LEU A 25 -2.55 6.86 8.95
N THR A 26 -2.97 5.88 9.74
CA THR A 26 -2.52 5.71 11.12
C THR A 26 -1.28 4.81 11.16
N THR A 27 -0.26 5.23 11.87
CA THR A 27 0.98 4.46 12.08
C THR A 27 0.85 3.50 13.27
N PHE A 28 1.87 2.64 13.47
CA PHE A 28 1.95 1.76 14.63
C PHE A 28 1.90 2.50 15.98
N ASN A 29 2.37 3.75 16.02
CA ASN A 29 2.36 4.59 17.22
C ASN A 29 1.05 5.39 17.37
N LEU A 30 0.03 5.06 16.59
CA LEU A 30 -1.27 5.76 16.55
C LEU A 30 -1.20 7.22 16.07
N GLU A 31 -0.06 7.66 15.56
CA GLU A 31 0.08 8.95 14.90
C GLU A 31 -0.49 8.91 13.49
N LYS A 32 -1.09 10.03 13.05
CA LYS A 32 -1.50 10.21 11.67
C LYS A 32 -0.31 10.64 10.82
N LYS A 33 -0.12 9.99 9.67
CA LYS A 33 0.83 10.36 8.62
C LYS A 33 0.12 10.51 7.29
N SER A 34 0.45 11.55 6.53
CA SER A 34 -0.05 11.78 5.19
C SER A 34 1.02 11.55 4.13
N LEU A 35 0.64 11.57 2.86
CA LEU A 35 1.61 11.43 1.77
C LEU A 35 2.53 12.65 1.67
N ALA A 36 2.04 13.81 2.14
CA ALA A 36 2.82 15.05 2.25
C ALA A 36 4.02 14.93 3.20
N ASP A 37 3.92 14.14 4.28
CA ASP A 37 5.03 13.91 5.22
C ASP A 37 6.25 13.24 4.55
N PHE A 38 6.04 12.60 3.40
CA PHE A 38 7.10 11.92 2.64
C PHE A 38 7.54 12.71 1.39
N ALA A 39 7.22 14.01 1.29
CA ALA A 39 7.60 14.85 0.15
C ALA A 39 9.11 14.78 -0.17
N GLY A 40 9.45 14.91 -1.46
CA GLY A 40 10.85 14.88 -1.93
C GLY A 40 11.49 13.48 -2.06
N LYS A 41 10.83 12.41 -1.58
CA LYS A 41 11.30 11.02 -1.75
C LYS A 41 10.52 10.28 -2.82
N LYS A 42 11.15 9.32 -3.52
CA LYS A 42 10.44 8.29 -4.29
C LYS A 42 9.76 7.33 -3.29
N LYS A 43 8.50 6.97 -3.52
CA LYS A 43 7.74 6.07 -2.63
C LYS A 43 7.28 4.85 -3.41
N VAL A 44 7.30 3.70 -2.75
CA VAL A 44 6.62 2.49 -3.20
C VAL A 44 5.45 2.25 -2.24
N LEU A 45 4.22 2.35 -2.73
CA LEU A 45 3.02 2.05 -1.94
C LEU A 45 2.71 0.57 -2.06
N ILE A 46 2.85 -0.17 -0.96
CA ILE A 46 2.52 -1.59 -0.87
C ILE A 46 1.16 -1.71 -0.18
N VAL A 47 0.14 -2.15 -0.94
CA VAL A 47 -1.22 -2.37 -0.43
C VAL A 47 -1.46 -3.87 -0.35
N ILE A 48 -1.88 -4.35 0.82
CA ILE A 48 -2.17 -5.75 1.11
C ILE A 48 -3.47 -5.87 1.90
N PRO A 49 -4.25 -6.98 1.75
CA PRO A 49 -5.46 -7.20 2.53
C PRO A 49 -5.21 -7.33 4.04
N SER A 50 -4.16 -8.08 4.43
CA SER A 50 -3.73 -8.20 5.83
C SER A 50 -2.30 -8.72 5.88
N ILE A 51 -1.47 -8.07 6.71
CA ILE A 51 -0.07 -8.46 6.94
C ILE A 51 0.08 -9.83 7.62
N ASP A 52 -0.96 -10.28 8.31
CA ASP A 52 -0.95 -11.53 9.08
C ASP A 52 -1.07 -12.78 8.20
N THR A 53 -1.23 -12.60 6.88
CA THR A 53 -1.31 -13.70 5.92
C THR A 53 0.04 -13.95 5.26
N GLY A 54 0.40 -15.22 5.06
CA GLY A 54 1.75 -15.61 4.61
C GLY A 54 2.21 -14.91 3.32
N ILE A 55 1.36 -14.82 2.29
CA ILE A 55 1.72 -14.19 1.01
C ILE A 55 1.92 -12.68 1.18
N CYS A 56 1.06 -12.01 1.94
CA CYS A 56 1.14 -10.56 2.16
C CYS A 56 2.36 -10.18 3.03
N SER A 57 2.68 -11.00 4.01
CA SER A 57 3.89 -10.86 4.84
C SER A 57 5.15 -10.99 3.99
N LEU A 58 5.23 -12.03 3.16
CA LEU A 58 6.35 -12.25 2.25
C LEU A 58 6.54 -11.08 1.28
N GLN A 59 5.46 -10.59 0.67
CA GLN A 59 5.50 -9.41 -0.20
C GLN A 59 6.10 -8.19 0.52
N THR A 60 5.60 -7.89 1.71
CA THR A 60 6.02 -6.72 2.50
C THR A 60 7.49 -6.82 2.91
N CYS A 61 7.89 -7.99 3.42
CA CYS A 61 9.27 -8.26 3.81
C CYS A 61 10.24 -8.06 2.64
N HIS A 62 9.90 -8.67 1.50
CA HIS A 62 10.72 -8.65 0.32
C HIS A 62 10.92 -7.25 -0.28
N PHE A 63 9.86 -6.43 -0.37
CA PHE A 63 10.01 -5.07 -0.87
C PHE A 63 10.74 -4.14 0.10
N ASN A 64 10.61 -4.36 1.41
CA ASN A 64 11.33 -3.57 2.42
C ASN A 64 12.82 -3.93 2.51
N GLN A 65 13.19 -5.18 2.22
CA GLN A 65 14.57 -5.64 2.23
C GLN A 65 15.34 -5.32 0.95
N ARG A 66 14.64 -5.10 -0.17
CA ARG A 66 15.27 -4.64 -1.40
C ARG A 66 15.81 -3.24 -1.17
N PRO A 67 17.12 -2.98 -1.40
CA PRO A 67 17.63 -1.62 -1.43
C PRO A 67 16.76 -0.83 -2.40
N SER A 68 16.23 0.29 -1.93
CA SER A 68 15.38 1.21 -2.69
C SER A 68 15.92 1.33 -4.12
N LEU A 69 15.12 0.86 -5.09
CA LEU A 69 15.37 0.94 -6.53
C LEU A 69 16.21 2.18 -6.86
N THR A 70 17.46 1.95 -7.26
CA THR A 70 18.36 2.97 -7.80
C THR A 70 17.65 3.71 -8.95
#